data_AF-A0A8T3MK66-F1
#
_entry.id   AF-A0A8T3MK66-F1
#
_cell.length_a   1.000
_cell.length_b   1.000
_cell.length_c   1.000
_cell.angle_alpha   90.00
_cell.angle_beta   90.00
_cell.angle_gamma   90.00
#
_symmetry.space_group_name_H-M   'P 1'
#
loop_
_entity.id
_entity.type
_entity.pdbx_description
1 polymer ?
#
loop_
_entity_poly.entity_id
_entity_poly.type
_entity_poly.pdbx_seq_one_letter_code
_entity_poly.pdbx_strand_id
1 'polypeptide(L)'
;IQARLERAEASVAAARRAGVAIAAGTDFGGGSLRANQLAWEVESLVAAGMEPWEALGAATWRGGELLGDEEAGVIVEGGPADFFLVHGDPLSEPAALWRVWRVAWA
;
A
#
# COMPACT_ATOMS: atom_id res chain seq x y z
N ILE A 1 -16.18 -15.25 8.24
CA ILE A 1 -15.39 -14.24 7.49
C ILE A 1 -15.04 -13.07 8.40
N GLN A 2 -16.02 -12.41 9.03
CA GLN A 2 -15.80 -11.29 9.96
C GLN A 2 -14.69 -11.51 11.00
N ALA A 3 -14.74 -12.59 11.78
CA ALA A 3 -13.73 -12.89 12.79
C ALA A 3 -12.30 -13.09 12.23
N ARG A 4 -12.14 -13.37 10.92
CA ARG A 4 -10.82 -13.45 10.27
C ARG A 4 -10.30 -12.04 9.94
N LEU A 5 -11.18 -11.15 9.49
CA LEU A 5 -10.84 -9.75 9.21
C LEU A 5 -10.42 -9.02 10.49
N GLU A 6 -11.23 -9.12 11.55
CA GLU A 6 -10.92 -8.52 12.85
C GLU A 6 -9.57 -8.99 13.41
N ARG A 7 -9.23 -10.27 13.20
CA ARG A 7 -7.93 -10.82 13.61
C ARG A 7 -6.79 -10.30 12.76
N ALA A 8 -6.99 -10.14 11.45
CA ALA A 8 -5.99 -9.57 10.55
C ALA A 8 -5.70 -8.11 10.92
N GLU A 9 -6.75 -7.30 11.08
CA GLU A 9 -6.66 -5.90 11.53
C GLU A 9 -5.94 -5.79 12.89
N ALA A 10 -6.33 -6.62 13.87
CA ALA A 10 -5.68 -6.63 15.18
C ALA A 10 -4.19 -7.01 15.11
N SER A 11 -3.81 -7.89 14.17
CA SER A 11 -2.42 -8.30 13.96
C SER A 11 -1.58 -7.17 13.38
N VAL A 12 -2.10 -6.47 12.37
CA VAL A 12 -1.46 -5.27 11.78
C VAL A 12 -1.33 -4.17 12.84
N ALA A 13 -2.38 -3.91 13.61
CA ALA A 13 -2.33 -2.93 14.69
C ALA A 13 -1.30 -3.29 15.78
N ALA A 14 -1.15 -4.58 16.11
CA ALA A 14 -0.12 -5.04 17.04
C ALA A 14 1.30 -4.85 16.50
N ALA A 15 1.53 -5.17 15.22
CA ALA A 15 2.81 -4.94 14.55
C ALA A 15 3.18 -3.45 14.53
N ARG A 16 2.21 -2.58 14.21
CA ARG A 16 2.40 -1.12 14.23
C ARG A 16 2.76 -0.61 15.62
N ARG A 17 2.04 -1.04 16.67
CA ARG A 17 2.36 -0.67 18.07
C ARG A 17 3.75 -1.15 18.51
N ALA A 18 4.25 -2.24 17.93
CA ALA A 18 5.59 -2.76 18.20
C ALA A 18 6.68 -2.08 17.37
N GLY A 19 6.36 -1.13 16.49
CA GLY A 19 7.32 -0.45 15.62
C GLY A 19 7.85 -1.32 14.47
N VAL A 20 7.15 -2.40 14.12
CA VAL A 20 7.50 -3.23 12.97
C VAL A 20 7.24 -2.46 11.69
N ALA A 21 8.19 -2.48 10.76
CA ALA A 21 8.01 -1.92 9.42
C ALA A 21 6.95 -2.73 8.64
N ILE A 22 6.02 -2.03 8.00
CA ILE A 22 4.91 -2.63 7.26
C ILE A 22 5.02 -2.19 5.79
N ALA A 23 5.07 -3.18 4.90
CA ALA A 23 4.93 -3.00 3.46
C ALA A 23 3.67 -3.74 2.97
N ALA A 24 3.02 -3.22 1.94
CA ALA A 24 1.78 -3.77 1.41
C ALA A 24 2.04 -5.02 0.55
N GLY A 25 1.22 -6.05 0.72
CA GLY A 25 1.32 -7.28 -0.05
C GLY A 25 -0.03 -7.97 -0.16
N THR A 26 -0.55 -8.09 -1.38
CA THR A 26 -1.91 -8.58 -1.63
C THR A 26 -2.06 -10.10 -1.55
N ASP A 27 -0.95 -10.85 -1.46
CA ASP A 27 -0.89 -12.30 -1.64
C ASP A 27 -1.46 -12.78 -3.00
N PHE A 28 -1.38 -11.92 -4.03
CA PHE A 28 -1.76 -12.30 -5.40
C PHE A 28 -0.91 -13.50 -5.88
N GLY A 29 -1.60 -14.54 -6.36
CA GLY A 29 -1.00 -15.86 -6.67
C GLY A 29 -1.34 -16.94 -5.63
N GLY A 30 -1.75 -16.57 -4.42
CA GLY A 30 -2.16 -17.46 -3.32
C GLY A 30 -3.55 -18.10 -3.44
N GLY A 31 -4.02 -18.38 -4.66
CA GLY A 31 -5.30 -19.06 -4.92
C GLY A 31 -6.42 -18.14 -5.38
N SER A 32 -7.18 -17.51 -4.46
CA SER A 32 -8.47 -16.84 -4.77
C SER A 32 -8.39 -15.34 -5.07
N LEU A 33 -7.21 -14.73 -4.89
CA LEU A 33 -7.03 -13.29 -5.05
C LEU A 33 -6.86 -12.92 -6.53
N ARG A 34 -7.54 -11.85 -6.94
CA ARG A 34 -7.48 -11.34 -8.31
C ARG A 34 -6.27 -10.41 -8.47
N ALA A 35 -5.79 -10.26 -9.70
CA ALA A 35 -4.82 -9.22 -10.01
C ALA A 35 -5.43 -7.83 -9.72
N ASN A 36 -4.56 -6.83 -9.58
CA ASN A 36 -4.94 -5.42 -9.42
C ASN A 36 -5.78 -5.13 -8.17
N GLN A 37 -5.40 -5.70 -7.01
CA GLN A 37 -6.06 -5.50 -5.72
C GLN A 37 -5.23 -4.67 -4.72
N LEU A 38 -4.17 -3.99 -5.18
CA LEU A 38 -3.31 -3.22 -4.27
C LEU A 38 -4.04 -2.05 -3.60
N ALA A 39 -5.01 -1.43 -4.28
CA ALA A 39 -5.88 -0.41 -3.69
C ALA A 39 -6.68 -0.95 -2.49
N TRP A 40 -7.19 -2.19 -2.60
CA TRP A 40 -7.88 -2.86 -1.50
C TRP A 40 -6.96 -3.12 -0.30
N GLU A 41 -5.70 -3.48 -0.56
CA GLU A 41 -4.71 -3.69 0.49
C GLU A 41 -4.42 -2.40 1.25
N VAL A 42 -4.26 -1.28 0.54
CA VAL A 42 -4.07 0.04 1.17
C VAL A 42 -5.30 0.43 2.01
N GLU A 43 -6.52 0.22 1.51
CA GLU A 43 -7.74 0.42 2.30
C GLU A 43 -7.78 -0.47 3.54
N SER A 44 -7.33 -1.72 3.44
CA SER A 44 -7.30 -2.69 4.53
C SER A 44 -6.30 -2.28 5.62
N LEU A 45 -5.14 -1.74 5.24
CA LEU A 45 -4.17 -1.17 6.18
C LEU A 45 -4.72 0.06 6.90
N VAL A 46 -5.48 0.91 6.21
CA VAL A 46 -6.18 2.04 6.84
C VAL A 46 -7.26 1.54 7.81
N ALA A 47 -8.06 0.53 7.42
CA ALA A 47 -9.04 -0.11 8.31
C ALA A 47 -8.39 -0.72 9.56
N ALA A 48 -7.15 -1.21 9.45
CA ALA A 48 -6.35 -1.70 10.57
C ALA A 48 -5.74 -0.59 11.45
N GLY A 49 -5.99 0.69 11.14
CA GLY A 49 -5.59 1.84 11.95
C GLY A 49 -4.27 2.50 11.55
N MET A 50 -3.83 2.34 10.30
CA MET A 50 -2.79 3.19 9.71
C MET A 50 -3.40 4.48 9.16
N GLU A 51 -2.67 5.59 9.25
CA GLU A 51 -3.05 6.82 8.54
C GLU A 51 -2.95 6.61 7.01
N PRO A 52 -3.79 7.27 6.19
CA PRO A 52 -3.76 7.10 4.74
C PRO A 52 -2.37 7.26 4.10
N TRP A 53 -1.58 8.23 4.57
CA TRP A 53 -0.22 8.44 4.07
C TRP A 53 0.73 7.30 4.46
N GLU A 54 0.57 6.70 5.65
CA GLU A 54 1.37 5.55 6.09
C GLU A 54 1.06 4.33 5.23
N ALA A 55 -0.22 4.10 4.93
CA ALA A 55 -0.69 2.97 4.12
C ALA A 55 -0.27 3.12 2.65
N LEU A 56 -0.34 4.34 2.09
CA LEU A 56 0.21 4.62 0.77
C LEU A 56 1.74 4.39 0.75
N GLY A 57 2.42 4.76 1.83
CA GLY A 57 3.84 4.49 2.01
C GLY A 57 4.21 3.02 2.03
N ALA A 58 3.38 2.20 2.67
CA ALA A 58 3.53 0.74 2.67
C ALA A 58 3.52 0.15 1.24
N ALA A 59 2.76 0.75 0.33
CA ALA A 59 2.67 0.34 -1.08
C ALA A 59 3.70 1.02 -2.00
N THR A 60 4.55 1.90 -1.47
CA THR A 60 5.54 2.68 -2.25
C THR A 60 6.92 2.60 -1.59
N TRP A 61 7.43 3.68 -0.97
CA TRP A 61 8.81 3.75 -0.49
C TRP A 61 9.17 2.69 0.56
N ARG A 62 8.23 2.26 1.41
CA ARG A 62 8.50 1.17 2.38
C ARG A 62 8.66 -0.19 1.71
N GLY A 63 8.05 -0.37 0.54
CA GLY A 63 8.31 -1.54 -0.31
C GLY A 63 9.74 -1.52 -0.84
N GLY A 64 10.22 -0.35 -1.27
CA GLY A 64 11.62 -0.14 -1.65
C GLY A 64 12.58 -0.42 -0.50
N GLU A 65 12.34 0.16 0.68
CA GLU A 65 13.11 -0.10 1.91
C GLU A 65 13.19 -1.61 2.22
N LEU A 66 12.06 -2.34 2.14
CA LEU A 66 12.01 -3.78 2.38
C LEU A 66 12.87 -4.57 1.39
N LEU A 67 12.91 -4.14 0.13
CA LEU A 67 13.65 -4.80 -0.94
C LEU A 67 15.14 -4.38 -0.98
N GLY A 68 15.53 -3.37 -0.20
CA GLY A 68 16.88 -2.80 -0.24
C GLY A 68 17.12 -1.91 -1.47
N ASP A 69 16.05 -1.37 -2.06
CA ASP A 69 16.07 -0.42 -3.17
C ASP A 69 15.50 0.92 -2.67
N GLU A 70 16.38 1.82 -2.24
CA GLU A 70 16.01 3.09 -1.61
C GLU A 70 15.40 4.11 -2.60
N GLU A 71 15.56 3.90 -3.92
CA GLU A 71 14.99 4.77 -4.95
C GLU A 71 13.59 4.33 -5.36
N ALA A 72 13.23 3.06 -5.12
CA ALA A 72 11.92 2.52 -5.48
C ALA A 72 10.77 3.15 -4.67
N GLY A 73 9.77 3.66 -5.39
CA GLY A 73 8.57 4.24 -4.78
C GLY A 73 8.79 5.63 -4.16
N VAL A 74 9.92 6.29 -4.44
CA VAL A 74 10.23 7.65 -3.99
C VAL A 74 10.29 8.60 -5.19
N ILE A 75 9.70 9.79 -5.06
CA ILE A 75 9.84 10.85 -6.06
C ILE A 75 10.99 11.78 -5.64
N VAL A 76 12.13 11.64 -6.31
CA VAL A 76 13.33 12.46 -6.10
C VAL A 76 13.96 12.84 -7.44
N GLU A 77 14.72 13.93 -7.46
CA GLU A 77 15.44 14.36 -8.66
C GLU A 77 16.46 13.29 -9.10
N GLY A 78 16.41 12.90 -10.37
CA GLY A 78 17.29 11.87 -10.94
C GLY A 78 16.89 10.42 -10.65
N GLY A 79 15.83 10.19 -9.87
CA GLY A 79 15.32 8.86 -9.56
C GLY A 79 14.51 8.22 -10.71
N PRO A 80 14.03 6.99 -10.51
CA PRO A 80 13.22 6.26 -11.49
C PRO A 80 11.96 7.02 -11.90
N ALA A 81 11.59 6.93 -13.19
CA ALA A 81 10.40 7.58 -13.72
C ALA A 81 9.12 6.76 -13.50
N ASP A 82 9.02 6.08 -12.35
CA ASP A 82 7.94 5.14 -12.02
C ASP A 82 6.86 5.84 -11.19
N PHE A 83 5.80 6.29 -11.85
CA PHE A 83 4.70 6.97 -11.19
C PHE A 83 3.36 6.67 -11.83
N PHE A 84 2.31 6.82 -11.04
CA PHE A 84 0.94 6.72 -11.49
C PHE A 84 0.14 7.95 -11.03
N LEU A 85 -0.87 8.29 -11.81
CA LEU A 85 -1.77 9.39 -11.54
C LEU A 85 -3.15 8.81 -11.24
N VAL A 86 -3.81 9.34 -10.22
CA VAL A 86 -5.16 8.93 -9.81
C VAL A 86 -6.14 10.09 -9.88
N HIS A 87 -7.42 9.80 -10.09
CA HIS A 87 -8.48 10.79 -9.91
C HIS A 87 -8.91 10.87 -8.45
N GLY A 88 -8.64 12.00 -7.81
CA GLY A 88 -8.92 12.25 -6.39
C GLY A 88 -7.64 12.35 -5.57
N ASP A 89 -7.79 12.37 -4.25
CA ASP A 89 -6.69 12.47 -3.31
C ASP A 89 -6.64 11.22 -2.41
N PRO A 90 -5.64 10.34 -2.58
CA PRO A 90 -5.52 9.11 -1.79
C PRO A 90 -5.20 9.36 -0.31
N LEU A 91 -4.77 10.57 0.07
CA LEU A 91 -4.47 10.91 1.46
C LEU A 91 -5.74 11.24 2.27
N SER A 92 -6.81 11.64 1.59
CA SER A 92 -8.13 11.88 2.20
C SER A 92 -9.15 10.81 1.86
N GLU A 93 -9.02 10.16 0.69
CA GLU A 93 -9.86 9.05 0.24
C GLU A 93 -8.98 7.94 -0.37
N PRO A 94 -8.51 6.95 0.42
CA PRO A 94 -7.66 5.85 -0.08
C PRO A 94 -8.25 5.10 -1.29
N ALA A 95 -9.58 5.04 -1.39
CA ALA A 95 -10.29 4.45 -2.53
C ALA A 95 -10.01 5.17 -3.87
N ALA A 96 -9.39 6.35 -3.86
CA ALA A 96 -8.88 7.01 -5.07
C ALA A 96 -7.87 6.14 -5.84
N LEU A 97 -7.19 5.21 -5.16
CA LEU A 97 -6.26 4.27 -5.79
C LEU A 97 -6.93 3.30 -6.77
N TRP A 98 -8.26 3.13 -6.73
CA TRP A 98 -9.00 2.39 -7.77
C TRP A 98 -9.15 3.15 -9.08
N ARG A 99 -8.91 4.46 -9.08
CA ARG A 99 -9.18 5.36 -10.21
C ARG A 99 -7.88 5.85 -10.83
N VAL A 100 -6.98 4.91 -11.12
CA VAL A 100 -5.74 5.19 -11.84
C VAL A 100 -6.08 5.74 -13.22
N TRP A 101 -5.66 6.98 -13.48
CA TRP A 101 -5.79 7.66 -14.75
C TRP A 101 -4.68 7.25 -15.72
N ARG A 102 -3.45 7.16 -15.23
CA ARG A 102 -2.28 6.84 -16.04
C ARG A 102 -1.19 6.22 -15.19
N VAL A 103 -0.42 5.33 -15.81
CA VAL A 103 0.85 4.82 -15.28
C VAL A 103 1.93 5.24 -16.27
N ALA A 104 3.07 5.70 -15.75
CA ALA A 104 4.25 6.06 -16.50
C ALA A 104 5.47 5.43 -15.82
N TRP A 105 6.34 4.85 -16.62
CA TRP A 105 7.59 4.21 -16.24
C TRP A 105 8.52 4.32 -17.46
N ALA A 106 9.83 4.37 -17.24
CA ALA A 106 10.83 4.50 -18.31
C ALA A 106 12.07 3.66 -18.01
#